data_AF-A0A435EX32-F1
#
_entry.id   AF-A0A435EX32-F1
#
_cell.length_a   1.000
_cell.length_b   1.000
_cell.length_c   1.000
_cell.angle_alpha   90.00
_cell.angle_beta   90.00
_cell.angle_gamma   90.00
#
_symmetry.space_group_name_H-M   'P 1'
#
loop_
_entity.id
_entity.type
_entity.pdbx_description
1 polymer ?
#
loop_
_entity_poly.entity_id
_entity_poly.type
_entity_poly.pdbx_seq_one_letter_code
_entity_poly.pdbx_strand_id
1 'polypeptide(L)'
;PYIASKRDDDERDRADYQTIYAREEGAVAAPTAGLHFTPELFAALDARGIERRFVTLHVGAGTFLPVKADDTADHKMHAETGSVSAETAAALNAAKARGGRIICVGTTSLRLLESAARADGRIEPWSGPTDIFITPGYRFRTADMLMTNFHLPRSTLFMLVSAFSGLETMRSAYAHAIENRYRFYSYGDASLLYRAETSDGR
;
A
#
# COMPACT_ATOMS: atom_id res chain seq x y z
N PRO A 1 14.15 11.11 -5.04
CA PRO A 1 13.51 10.01 -4.25
C PRO A 1 14.50 9.45 -3.23
N TYR A 2 14.07 8.78 -2.14
CA TYR A 2 14.91 8.34 -0.98
C TYR A 2 16.20 7.54 -1.33
N ILE A 3 16.38 7.18 -2.61
CA ILE A 3 17.44 6.35 -3.16
C ILE A 3 18.50 7.13 -3.97
N ALA A 4 18.21 8.36 -4.43
CA ALA A 4 19.21 9.16 -5.15
C ALA A 4 20.45 9.52 -4.30
N SER A 5 20.41 9.28 -2.99
CA SER A 5 21.52 9.53 -2.07
C SER A 5 22.38 8.30 -1.77
N LYS A 6 22.07 7.09 -2.29
CA LYS A 6 22.83 5.87 -1.95
C LYS A 6 23.23 4.96 -3.12
N ARG A 7 22.63 5.08 -4.30
CA ARG A 7 23.10 4.42 -5.53
C ARG A 7 22.42 5.06 -6.74
N ASP A 8 23.11 5.11 -7.87
CA ASP A 8 22.53 5.52 -9.15
C ASP A 8 21.48 4.49 -9.62
N ASP A 9 20.39 4.96 -10.24
CA ASP A 9 19.38 4.12 -10.89
C ASP A 9 20.06 3.28 -11.99
N ASP A 10 19.95 1.95 -11.94
CA ASP A 10 20.53 1.06 -12.96
C ASP A 10 19.51 0.75 -14.09
N GLU A 11 19.96 0.30 -15.26
CA GLU A 11 19.08 -0.06 -16.38
C GLU A 11 18.11 -1.19 -16.03
N ARG A 12 18.52 -2.07 -15.11
CA ARG A 12 17.72 -3.18 -14.59
C ARG A 12 16.55 -2.70 -13.75
N ASP A 13 16.76 -1.64 -12.97
CA ASP A 13 15.69 -0.97 -12.23
C ASP A 13 14.63 -0.49 -13.24
N ARG A 14 15.04 0.26 -14.28
CA ARG A 14 14.10 0.77 -15.29
C ARG A 14 13.31 -0.35 -15.98
N ALA A 15 13.94 -1.49 -16.29
CA ALA A 15 13.28 -2.63 -16.93
C ALA A 15 12.28 -3.38 -16.02
N ASP A 16 12.66 -3.67 -14.77
CA ASP A 16 11.77 -4.31 -13.79
C ASP A 16 10.61 -3.36 -13.42
N TYR A 17 10.86 -2.05 -13.38
CA TYR A 17 9.87 -1.00 -13.12
C TYR A 17 8.88 -0.79 -14.27
N GLN A 18 9.35 -0.77 -15.52
CA GLN A 18 8.51 -0.49 -16.68
C GLN A 18 7.59 -1.64 -17.09
N THR A 19 7.97 -2.89 -16.81
CA THR A 19 7.30 -4.05 -17.42
C THR A 19 6.05 -4.54 -16.67
N ILE A 20 5.94 -4.31 -15.36
CA ILE A 20 4.88 -4.93 -14.55
C ILE A 20 3.72 -3.97 -14.23
N TYR A 21 3.99 -2.68 -13.98
CA TYR A 21 2.98 -1.74 -13.44
C TYR A 21 2.79 -0.45 -14.26
N ALA A 22 3.65 -0.16 -15.25
CA ALA A 22 3.55 1.07 -16.02
C ALA A 22 2.58 0.92 -17.21
N ARG A 23 1.32 1.32 -17.01
CA ARG A 23 0.40 1.62 -18.13
C ARG A 23 0.45 3.10 -18.56
N GLU A 24 0.91 4.01 -17.71
CA GLU A 24 1.04 5.44 -18.02
C GLU A 24 2.38 6.03 -17.55
N GLU A 25 2.98 6.89 -18.37
CA GLU A 25 4.20 7.64 -18.04
C GLU A 25 3.91 8.64 -16.91
N GLY A 26 4.77 8.69 -15.88
CA GLY A 26 4.70 9.71 -14.82
C GLY A 26 4.34 9.24 -13.40
N ALA A 27 4.17 7.93 -13.16
CA ALA A 27 4.07 7.40 -11.80
C ALA A 27 5.48 7.34 -11.15
N VAL A 28 5.87 8.40 -10.44
CA VAL A 28 7.25 8.59 -9.92
C VAL A 28 7.55 7.78 -8.64
N ALA A 29 6.55 7.22 -7.95
CA ALA A 29 6.78 6.29 -6.85
C ALA A 29 6.38 4.88 -7.28
N ALA A 30 7.38 4.03 -7.53
CA ALA A 30 7.13 2.62 -7.80
C ALA A 30 6.49 1.96 -6.56
N PRO A 31 5.44 1.13 -6.72
CA PRO A 31 4.94 0.30 -5.64
C PRO A 31 6.01 -0.77 -5.35
N THR A 32 6.93 -0.48 -4.44
CA THR A 32 8.06 -1.38 -4.13
C THR A 32 7.59 -2.74 -3.62
N ALA A 33 6.43 -2.80 -2.97
CA ALA A 33 5.79 -4.04 -2.56
C ALA A 33 5.34 -4.90 -3.77
N GLY A 34 5.05 -4.25 -4.92
CA GLY A 34 4.69 -4.92 -6.16
C GLY A 34 5.87 -5.60 -6.86
N LEU A 35 7.12 -5.22 -6.55
CA LEU A 35 8.32 -5.81 -7.13
C LEU A 35 8.54 -7.26 -6.73
N HIS A 36 7.86 -7.73 -5.69
CA HIS A 36 7.90 -9.12 -5.24
C HIS A 36 7.11 -10.07 -6.15
N PHE A 37 6.35 -9.54 -7.11
CA PHE A 37 5.53 -10.35 -8.01
C PHE A 37 6.27 -10.67 -9.30
N THR A 38 6.68 -11.94 -9.44
CA THR A 38 7.27 -12.46 -10.68
C THR A 38 6.19 -12.94 -11.66
N PRO A 39 6.50 -13.09 -12.96
CA PRO A 39 5.58 -13.70 -13.92
C PRO A 39 5.05 -15.07 -13.49
N GLU A 40 5.90 -15.89 -12.85
CA GLU A 40 5.53 -17.21 -12.33
C GLU A 40 4.54 -17.10 -11.17
N LEU A 41 4.74 -16.14 -10.26
CA LEU A 41 3.80 -15.88 -9.18
C LEU A 41 2.46 -15.39 -9.74
N PHE A 42 2.47 -14.50 -10.73
CA PHE A 42 1.24 -14.06 -11.38
C PHE A 42 0.50 -15.20 -12.05
N ALA A 43 1.20 -16.06 -12.80
CA ALA A 43 0.59 -17.25 -13.40
C ALA A 43 -0.02 -18.18 -12.34
N ALA A 44 0.64 -18.35 -11.20
CA ALA A 44 0.15 -19.15 -10.09
C ALA A 44 -1.10 -18.55 -9.40
N LEU A 45 -1.22 -17.21 -9.38
CA LEU A 45 -2.41 -16.50 -8.89
C LEU A 45 -3.57 -16.61 -9.88
N ASP A 46 -3.29 -16.41 -11.17
CA ASP A 46 -4.29 -16.52 -12.24
C ASP A 46 -4.87 -17.94 -12.31
N ALA A 47 -4.03 -18.97 -12.19
CA ALA A 47 -4.47 -20.38 -12.14
C ALA A 47 -5.38 -20.70 -10.93
N ARG A 48 -5.34 -19.87 -9.88
CA ARG A 48 -6.22 -19.96 -8.70
C ARG A 48 -7.45 -19.05 -8.81
N GLY A 49 -7.64 -18.37 -9.94
CA GLY A 49 -8.76 -17.46 -10.16
C GLY A 49 -8.68 -16.17 -9.34
N ILE A 50 -7.48 -15.75 -8.92
CA ILE A 50 -7.29 -14.50 -8.17
C ILE A 50 -7.25 -13.34 -9.16
N GLU A 51 -8.29 -12.51 -9.14
CA GLU A 51 -8.39 -11.33 -10.00
C GLU A 51 -7.35 -10.27 -9.64
N ARG A 52 -6.83 -9.57 -10.65
CA ARG A 52 -5.88 -8.46 -10.50
C ARG A 52 -6.49 -7.18 -11.04
N ARG A 53 -6.40 -6.11 -10.24
CA ARG A 53 -6.87 -4.77 -10.62
C ARG A 53 -5.80 -3.74 -10.29
N PHE A 54 -5.76 -2.69 -11.08
CA PHE A 54 -4.75 -1.63 -10.94
C PHE A 54 -5.45 -0.31 -10.56
N VAL A 55 -4.73 0.46 -9.75
CA VAL A 55 -5.03 1.85 -9.40
C VAL A 55 -3.80 2.69 -9.75
N THR A 56 -3.99 3.96 -10.04
CA THR A 56 -2.89 4.84 -10.45
C THR A 56 -2.64 5.89 -9.39
N LEU A 57 -1.37 6.12 -9.05
CA LEU A 57 -0.94 7.25 -8.25
C LEU A 57 0.12 8.06 -9.01
N HIS A 58 -0.17 9.32 -9.25
CA HIS A 58 0.76 10.33 -9.73
C HIS A 58 1.38 11.04 -8.52
N VAL A 59 2.65 10.77 -8.31
CA VAL A 59 3.43 11.37 -7.23
C VAL A 59 4.14 12.61 -7.76
N GLY A 60 3.79 13.78 -7.21
CA GLY A 60 4.48 15.03 -7.50
C GLY A 60 5.84 15.13 -6.81
N ALA A 61 6.68 16.09 -7.20
CA ALA A 61 8.03 16.25 -6.64
C ALA A 61 8.08 16.51 -5.11
N GLY A 62 6.95 16.87 -4.47
CA GLY A 62 6.88 17.24 -3.05
C GLY A 62 6.77 16.07 -2.05
N THR A 63 6.55 14.84 -2.49
CA THR A 63 6.13 13.75 -1.59
C THR A 63 7.24 13.07 -0.78
N PHE A 64 8.49 13.53 -0.90
CA PHE A 64 9.65 12.90 -0.24
C PHE A 64 10.14 13.66 1.01
N LEU A 65 9.34 14.56 1.57
CA LEU A 65 9.76 15.34 2.75
C LEU A 65 9.66 14.51 4.04
N PRO A 66 10.72 14.45 4.86
CA PRO A 66 10.72 13.67 6.11
C PRO A 66 9.77 14.28 7.14
N VAL A 67 9.07 13.41 7.88
CA VAL A 67 8.23 13.80 9.01
C VAL A 67 9.14 14.32 10.13
N LYS A 68 8.93 15.56 10.58
CA LYS A 68 9.57 16.07 11.80
C LYS A 68 8.92 15.36 12.99
N ALA A 69 9.75 14.70 13.80
CA ALA A 69 9.35 13.67 14.75
C ALA A 69 8.53 14.15 15.96
N ASP A 70 8.35 15.47 16.15
CA ASP A 70 7.86 16.00 17.42
C ASP A 70 6.36 16.35 17.44
N ASP A 71 5.65 16.32 16.31
CA ASP A 71 4.19 16.49 16.31
C ASP A 71 3.50 15.70 15.19
N THR A 72 2.96 14.54 15.55
CA THR A 72 2.19 13.70 14.63
C THR A 72 0.78 14.27 14.35
N ALA A 73 0.26 15.17 15.19
CA ALA A 73 -1.07 15.76 15.00
C ALA A 73 -1.03 16.89 13.94
N ASP A 74 0.10 17.58 13.81
CA ASP A 74 0.31 18.68 12.86
C ASP A 74 0.94 18.23 11.51
N HIS A 75 1.21 16.93 11.33
CA HIS A 75 1.78 16.44 10.08
C HIS A 75 0.76 16.45 8.93
N LYS A 76 0.88 17.44 8.04
CA LYS A 76 0.16 17.45 6.77
C LYS A 76 0.89 16.57 5.74
N MET A 77 0.24 15.48 5.33
CA MET A 77 0.67 14.71 4.17
C MET A 77 0.61 15.58 2.91
N HIS A 78 1.63 15.49 2.06
CA HIS A 78 1.56 16.09 0.74
C HIS A 78 0.50 15.35 -0.08
N ALA A 79 -0.42 16.11 -0.68
CA ALA A 79 -1.44 15.54 -1.53
C ALA A 79 -0.81 14.91 -2.78
N GLU A 80 -1.16 13.66 -3.03
CA GLU A 80 -0.79 12.92 -4.25
C GLU A 80 -2.04 12.76 -5.10
N THR A 81 -1.93 12.89 -6.42
CA THR A 81 -3.11 12.73 -7.29
C THR A 81 -3.20 11.28 -7.72
N GLY A 82 -4.32 10.62 -7.49
CA GLY A 82 -4.51 9.26 -7.97
C GLY A 82 -5.88 9.03 -8.56
N SER A 83 -6.08 7.83 -9.09
CA SER A 83 -7.33 7.43 -9.71
C SER A 83 -7.64 5.95 -9.52
N VAL A 84 -8.94 5.67 -9.40
CA VAL A 84 -9.57 4.36 -9.39
C VAL A 84 -10.59 4.37 -10.53
N SER A 85 -10.36 3.54 -11.55
CA SER A 85 -11.26 3.48 -12.70
C SER A 85 -12.62 2.89 -12.31
N ALA A 86 -13.65 3.19 -13.12
CA ALA A 86 -14.97 2.61 -12.91
C ALA A 86 -14.98 1.07 -12.99
N GLU A 87 -14.15 0.51 -13.88
CA GLU A 87 -13.97 -0.94 -14.00
C GLU A 87 -13.35 -1.54 -12.73
N THR A 88 -12.28 -0.93 -12.20
CA THR A 88 -11.63 -1.38 -10.97
C THR A 88 -12.60 -1.30 -9.79
N ALA A 89 -13.30 -0.18 -9.61
CA ALA A 89 -14.29 -0.02 -8.55
C ALA A 89 -15.40 -1.07 -8.63
N ALA A 90 -15.98 -1.29 -9.82
CA ALA A 90 -17.01 -2.29 -10.04
C ALA A 90 -16.52 -3.71 -9.72
N ALA A 91 -15.32 -4.08 -10.17
CA ALA A 91 -14.75 -5.40 -9.93
C ALA A 91 -14.47 -5.65 -8.45
N LEU A 92 -13.92 -4.67 -7.73
CA LEU A 92 -13.63 -4.79 -6.30
C LEU A 92 -14.93 -4.91 -5.47
N ASN A 93 -15.95 -4.13 -5.78
CA ASN A 93 -17.26 -4.24 -5.14
C ASN A 93 -17.92 -5.59 -5.44
N ALA A 94 -17.83 -6.08 -6.68
CA ALA A 94 -18.36 -7.38 -7.05
C ALA A 94 -17.62 -8.52 -6.33
N ALA A 95 -16.30 -8.44 -6.18
CA ALA A 95 -15.52 -9.40 -5.41
C ALA A 95 -15.99 -9.47 -3.95
N LYS A 96 -16.19 -8.33 -3.30
CA LYS A 96 -16.76 -8.25 -1.94
C LYS A 96 -18.17 -8.82 -1.85
N ALA A 97 -19.04 -8.49 -2.80
CA ALA A 97 -20.42 -8.99 -2.82
C ALA A 97 -20.50 -10.52 -2.92
N ARG A 98 -19.50 -11.17 -3.51
CA ARG A 98 -19.36 -12.64 -3.58
C ARG A 98 -18.66 -13.25 -2.37
N GLY A 99 -18.37 -12.48 -1.32
CA GLY A 99 -17.62 -12.92 -0.14
C GLY A 99 -16.11 -13.06 -0.37
N GLY A 100 -15.59 -12.48 -1.45
CA GLY A 100 -14.16 -12.41 -1.72
C GLY A 100 -13.43 -11.40 -0.83
N ARG A 101 -12.10 -11.49 -0.82
CA ARG A 101 -11.21 -10.56 -0.09
C ARG A 101 -10.54 -9.57 -1.04
N ILE A 102 -10.41 -8.33 -0.60
CA ILE A 102 -9.56 -7.33 -1.26
C ILE A 102 -8.19 -7.34 -0.60
N ILE A 103 -7.15 -7.57 -1.40
CA ILE A 103 -5.74 -7.54 -0.96
C ILE A 103 -5.06 -6.35 -1.63
N CYS A 104 -4.68 -5.35 -0.83
CA CYS A 104 -3.88 -4.23 -1.33
C CYS A 104 -2.41 -4.64 -1.43
N VAL A 105 -1.76 -4.30 -2.55
CA VAL A 105 -0.32 -4.43 -2.72
C VAL A 105 0.30 -3.05 -2.60
N GLY A 106 1.00 -2.80 -1.50
CA GLY A 106 1.57 -1.53 -1.11
C GLY A 106 0.60 -0.61 -0.35
N THR A 107 1.15 0.21 0.54
CA THR A 107 0.39 1.19 1.35
C THR A 107 -0.26 2.28 0.49
N THR A 108 0.31 2.57 -0.68
CA THR A 108 -0.22 3.49 -1.69
C THR A 108 -1.58 3.04 -2.22
N SER A 109 -1.71 1.78 -2.64
CA SER A 109 -2.98 1.26 -3.16
C SER A 109 -4.05 1.25 -2.05
N LEU A 110 -3.65 0.95 -0.82
CA LEU A 110 -4.53 1.04 0.35
C LEU A 110 -5.05 2.46 0.57
N ARG A 111 -4.18 3.47 0.61
CA ARG A 111 -4.59 4.88 0.79
C ARG A 111 -5.55 5.33 -0.32
N LEU A 112 -5.29 4.92 -1.56
CA LEU A 112 -6.17 5.23 -2.69
C LEU A 112 -7.56 4.60 -2.55
N LEU A 113 -7.64 3.31 -2.21
CA LEU A 113 -8.92 2.65 -2.01
C LEU A 113 -9.70 3.24 -0.83
N GLU A 114 -9.04 3.52 0.30
CA GLU A 114 -9.69 4.19 1.42
C GLU A 114 -10.16 5.61 1.08
N SER A 115 -9.46 6.34 0.20
CA SER A 115 -9.89 7.66 -0.29
C SER A 115 -11.09 7.56 -1.26
N ALA A 116 -11.14 6.50 -2.07
CA ALA A 116 -12.22 6.25 -3.01
C ALA A 116 -13.47 5.61 -2.37
N ALA A 117 -13.40 5.23 -1.09
CA ALA A 117 -14.46 4.51 -0.41
C ALA A 117 -15.47 5.41 0.30
N ARG A 118 -16.75 5.09 0.12
CA ARG A 118 -17.84 5.65 0.92
C ARG A 118 -17.80 5.14 2.36
N ALA A 119 -18.61 5.75 3.22
CA ALA A 119 -18.72 5.37 4.63
C ALA A 119 -19.19 3.91 4.84
N ASP A 120 -19.94 3.35 3.89
CA ASP A 120 -20.42 1.96 3.88
C ASP A 120 -19.39 0.97 3.32
N GLY A 121 -18.22 1.43 2.88
CA GLY A 121 -17.16 0.60 2.30
C GLY A 121 -17.33 0.29 0.81
N ARG A 122 -18.35 0.84 0.14
CA ARG A 122 -18.46 0.79 -1.32
C ARG A 122 -17.38 1.67 -1.95
N ILE A 123 -16.64 1.11 -2.91
CA ILE A 123 -15.58 1.82 -3.64
C ILE A 123 -16.21 2.51 -4.85
N GLU A 124 -15.99 3.81 -5.03
CA GLU A 124 -16.46 4.56 -6.18
C GLU A 124 -15.35 4.71 -7.24
N PRO A 125 -15.71 4.90 -8.53
CA PRO A 125 -14.80 5.52 -9.48
C PRO A 125 -14.37 6.87 -8.91
N TRP A 126 -13.06 7.12 -8.86
CA TRP A 126 -12.52 8.29 -8.18
C TRP A 126 -11.26 8.78 -8.88
N SER A 127 -11.08 10.10 -8.96
CA SER A 127 -9.83 10.71 -9.41
C SER A 127 -9.66 12.03 -8.69
N GLY A 128 -8.51 12.26 -8.08
CA GLY A 128 -8.27 13.49 -7.33
C GLY A 128 -7.06 13.42 -6.40
N PRO A 129 -6.83 14.49 -5.63
CA PRO A 129 -5.82 14.49 -4.59
C PRO A 129 -6.25 13.61 -3.41
N THR A 130 -5.31 12.84 -2.89
CA THR A 130 -5.42 12.17 -1.58
C THR A 130 -4.30 12.66 -0.67
N ASP A 131 -4.71 13.18 0.48
CA ASP A 131 -3.86 13.56 1.61
C ASP A 131 -4.18 12.71 2.84
N ILE A 132 -4.86 11.57 2.65
CA ILE A 132 -5.30 10.73 3.75
C ILE A 132 -4.11 10.29 4.61
N PHE A 133 -4.20 10.61 5.89
CA PHE A 133 -3.22 10.20 6.89
C PHE A 133 -3.84 9.13 7.80
N ILE A 134 -3.33 7.90 7.67
CA ILE A 134 -3.86 6.72 8.36
C ILE A 134 -2.99 6.44 9.58
N THR A 135 -3.61 6.52 10.76
CA THR A 135 -2.98 6.30 12.07
C THR A 135 -3.80 5.32 12.91
N PRO A 136 -3.24 4.73 13.99
CA PRO A 136 -3.99 3.84 14.87
C PRO A 136 -5.32 4.45 15.34
N GLY A 137 -6.40 3.69 15.26
CA GLY A 137 -7.77 4.16 15.47
C GLY A 137 -8.54 4.46 14.17
N TYR A 138 -7.87 4.48 13.02
CA TYR A 138 -8.54 4.59 11.72
C TYR A 138 -9.40 3.34 11.43
N ARG A 139 -10.66 3.56 11.03
CA ARG A 139 -11.59 2.50 10.62
C ARG A 139 -11.45 2.23 9.12
N PHE A 140 -10.74 1.16 8.78
CA PHE A 140 -10.60 0.69 7.39
C PHE A 140 -11.92 0.16 6.84
N ARG A 141 -12.18 0.47 5.56
CA ARG A 141 -13.45 0.16 4.89
C ARG A 141 -13.26 -0.77 3.71
N THR A 142 -12.07 -0.77 3.10
CA THR A 142 -11.82 -1.43 1.83
C THR A 142 -11.09 -2.74 1.99
N ALA A 143 -9.77 -2.71 2.21
CA ALA A 143 -8.90 -3.86 2.14
C ALA A 143 -9.04 -4.78 3.35
N ASP A 144 -9.07 -6.08 3.10
CA ASP A 144 -9.09 -7.13 4.12
C ASP A 144 -7.66 -7.59 4.46
N MET A 145 -6.75 -7.45 3.49
CA MET A 145 -5.34 -7.76 3.66
C MET A 145 -4.45 -6.71 2.97
N LEU A 146 -3.23 -6.57 3.47
CA LEU A 146 -2.21 -5.66 2.94
C LEU A 146 -0.89 -6.42 2.76
N MET A 147 -0.37 -6.45 1.55
CA MET A 147 1.02 -6.85 1.29
C MET A 147 1.90 -5.60 1.20
N THR A 148 2.94 -5.51 2.02
CA THR A 148 3.85 -4.35 2.01
C THR A 148 5.24 -4.73 2.54
N ASN A 149 6.27 -3.94 2.20
CA ASN A 149 7.61 -4.10 2.77
C ASN A 149 7.64 -3.82 4.29
N PHE A 150 8.71 -4.22 4.96
CA PHE A 150 8.99 -3.75 6.32
C PHE A 150 9.46 -2.28 6.31
N HIS A 151 8.75 -1.43 7.05
CA HIS A 151 9.00 0.01 7.17
C HIS A 151 9.83 0.36 8.41
N LEU A 152 10.48 1.53 8.42
CA LEU A 152 11.25 1.99 9.57
C LEU A 152 10.37 2.19 10.82
N PRO A 153 10.85 1.84 12.03
CA PRO A 153 10.22 2.26 13.28
C PRO A 153 10.04 3.78 13.31
N ARG A 154 8.93 4.25 13.90
CA ARG A 154 8.57 5.68 14.00
C ARG A 154 8.36 6.38 12.64
N SER A 155 8.04 5.64 11.57
CA SER A 155 7.61 6.23 10.29
C SER A 155 6.08 6.28 10.17
N THR A 156 5.57 7.16 9.31
CA THR A 156 4.13 7.23 8.98
C THR A 156 3.62 5.92 8.37
N LEU A 157 4.45 5.23 7.58
CA LEU A 157 4.13 3.91 7.06
C LEU A 157 4.04 2.85 8.16
N PHE A 158 4.91 2.92 9.19
CA PHE A 158 4.79 2.06 10.36
C PHE A 158 3.49 2.33 11.15
N MET A 159 3.09 3.60 11.27
CA MET A 159 1.80 3.96 11.88
C MET A 159 0.62 3.38 11.10
N LEU A 160 0.67 3.45 9.76
CA LEU A 160 -0.38 2.91 8.89
C LEU A 160 -0.50 1.38 9.02
N VAL A 161 0.61 0.63 8.97
CA VAL A 161 0.54 -0.84 9.13
C VAL A 161 0.12 -1.26 10.53
N SER A 162 0.46 -0.45 11.55
CA SER A 162 0.02 -0.64 12.94
C SER A 162 -1.47 -0.33 13.10
N ALA A 163 -1.99 0.66 12.38
CA ALA A 163 -3.42 0.92 12.31
C ALA A 163 -4.14 -0.27 11.64
N PHE A 164 -3.56 -0.80 10.56
CA PHE A 164 -4.16 -1.86 9.77
C PHE A 164 -4.23 -3.19 10.52
N SER A 165 -3.13 -3.63 11.15
CA SER A 165 -3.00 -4.99 11.71
C SER A 165 -2.95 -5.02 13.24
N GLY A 166 -3.00 -3.86 13.89
CA GLY A 166 -2.84 -3.70 15.33
C GLY A 166 -1.37 -3.54 15.75
N LEU A 167 -1.15 -2.72 16.78
CA LEU A 167 0.19 -2.38 17.27
C LEU A 167 0.95 -3.60 17.79
N GLU A 168 0.30 -4.46 18.57
CA GLU A 168 0.94 -5.64 19.16
C GLU A 168 1.32 -6.68 18.10
N THR A 169 0.45 -6.90 17.12
CA THR A 169 0.74 -7.73 15.94
C THR A 169 1.98 -7.22 15.20
N MET A 170 2.03 -5.91 14.92
CA MET A 170 3.18 -5.33 14.22
C MET A 170 4.45 -5.38 15.05
N ARG A 171 4.38 -5.17 16.37
CA ARG A 171 5.54 -5.32 17.28
C ARG A 171 6.09 -6.75 17.25
N SER A 172 5.21 -7.75 17.32
CA SER A 172 5.60 -9.16 17.26
C SER A 172 6.22 -9.51 15.89
N ALA A 173 5.60 -9.09 14.79
CA ALA A 173 6.11 -9.32 13.44
C ALA A 173 7.50 -8.69 13.24
N TYR A 174 7.72 -7.47 13.75
CA TYR A 174 9.01 -6.79 13.67
C TYR A 174 10.09 -7.42 14.53
N ALA A 175 9.75 -7.84 15.76
CA ALA A 175 10.67 -8.56 16.63
C ALA A 175 11.16 -9.84 15.94
N HIS A 176 10.22 -10.62 15.38
CA HIS A 176 10.54 -11.81 14.60
C HIS A 176 11.41 -11.50 13.38
N ALA A 177 11.07 -10.47 12.61
CA ALA A 177 11.85 -10.06 11.43
C ALA A 177 13.29 -9.67 11.77
N ILE A 178 13.49 -8.95 12.89
CA ILE A 178 14.82 -8.57 13.38
C ILE A 178 15.61 -9.79 13.86
N GLU A 179 14.99 -10.64 14.67
CA GLU A 179 15.60 -11.88 15.19
C GLU A 179 16.06 -12.80 14.05
N ASN A 180 15.26 -12.89 12.99
CA ASN A 180 15.51 -13.74 11.83
C ASN A 180 16.24 -13.03 10.68
N ARG A 181 16.78 -11.82 10.92
CA ARG A 181 17.60 -11.05 9.96
C ARG A 181 16.94 -10.81 8.60
N TYR A 182 15.64 -10.51 8.62
CA TYR A 182 14.93 -10.03 7.43
C TYR A 182 15.56 -8.73 6.93
N ARG A 183 15.48 -8.51 5.63
CA ARG A 183 15.89 -7.27 4.97
C ARG A 183 14.73 -6.28 5.04
N PHE A 184 15.00 -5.05 5.45
CA PHE A 184 13.98 -4.00 5.56
C PHE A 184 14.06 -3.05 4.35
N TYR A 185 13.16 -2.05 4.29
CA TYR A 185 13.10 -1.01 3.25
C TYR A 185 12.58 -1.50 1.89
N SER A 186 12.66 -0.62 0.89
CA SER A 186 12.09 -0.78 -0.45
C SER A 186 12.47 -2.09 -1.16
N TYR A 187 13.74 -2.49 -1.05
CA TYR A 187 14.27 -3.72 -1.66
C TYR A 187 14.45 -4.87 -0.66
N GLY A 188 13.94 -4.68 0.56
CA GLY A 188 13.90 -5.73 1.57
C GLY A 188 12.77 -6.71 1.34
N ASP A 189 12.53 -7.55 2.33
CA ASP A 189 11.49 -8.55 2.33
C ASP A 189 10.09 -7.91 2.50
N ALA A 190 9.07 -8.70 2.21
CA ALA A 190 7.66 -8.29 2.31
C ALA A 190 6.97 -8.95 3.52
N SER A 191 5.87 -8.33 3.92
CA SER A 191 4.91 -8.83 4.89
C SER A 191 3.54 -8.94 4.23
N LEU A 192 2.77 -9.96 4.62
CA LEU A 192 1.35 -10.10 4.28
C LEU A 192 0.55 -9.99 5.57
N LEU A 193 -0.26 -8.94 5.66
CA LEU A 193 -0.93 -8.52 6.87
C LEU A 193 -2.43 -8.70 6.73
N TYR A 194 -3.06 -9.19 7.79
CA TYR A 194 -4.51 -9.23 7.91
C TYR A 194 -4.99 -7.98 8.63
N ARG A 195 -6.11 -7.41 8.16
CA ARG A 195 -6.76 -6.32 8.88
C ARG A 195 -7.13 -6.80 10.27
N ALA A 196 -6.76 -6.03 11.29
CA ALA A 196 -7.19 -6.28 12.67
C ALA A 196 -8.72 -6.29 12.70
N GLU A 197 -9.29 -7.28 13.38
CA GLU A 197 -10.71 -7.21 13.70
C GLU A 197 -10.92 -5.99 14.57
N THR A 198 -11.77 -5.07 14.12
CA THR A 198 -12.33 -4.09 15.04
C THR A 198 -13.06 -4.90 16.09
N SER A 199 -12.60 -4.83 17.34
CA SER A 199 -13.40 -5.21 18.50
C SER A 199 -14.59 -4.27 18.57
N ASP A 200 -15.52 -4.43 17.64
CA ASP A 200 -16.89 -3.96 17.80
C ASP A 200 -17.42 -4.79 18.96
N GLY A 201 -17.45 -4.17 20.14
CA GLY A 201 -18.17 -4.68 21.30
C GLY A 201 -19.67 -4.74 20.99
N ARG A 202 -20.06 -5.78 20.25
CA ARG A 202 -21.43 -6.27 20.14
C ARG A 202 -21.51 -7.64 20.77
#